data_AF-A0A0Q6KUE1-F1
#
_entry.id   AF-A0A0Q6KUE1-F1
#
_cell.length_a   1.000
_cell.length_b   1.000
_cell.length_c   1.000
_cell.angle_alpha   90.00
_cell.angle_beta   90.00
_cell.angle_gamma   90.00
#
_symmetry.space_group_name_H-M   'P 1'
#
loop_
_entity.id
_entity.type
_entity.pdbx_description
1 polymer ?
#
loop_
_entity_poly.entity_id
_entity_poly.type
_entity_poly.pdbx_seq_one_letter_code
_entity_poly.pdbx_strand_id
1 'polypeptide(L)' 'MKVVSQDIVEAMRAGLAGQTTAALMPCYGISYNTWRKVQSGSAIRRSVAERLEQRLLGANAPSRERPTHF' A
#
# COMPACT_ATOMS: atom_id res chain seq x y z
N MET A 1 7.90 -1.79 15.12
CA MET A 1 7.95 -2.08 13.67
C MET A 1 7.08 -3.31 13.40
N LYS A 2 6.49 -3.46 12.21
CA LYS A 2 5.57 -4.55 11.85
C LYS A 2 5.98 -5.13 10.48
N VAL A 3 5.97 -6.45 10.36
CA VAL A 3 6.14 -7.16 9.09
C VAL A 3 4.78 -7.22 8.40
N VAL A 4 4.75 -6.95 7.11
CA VAL A 4 3.55 -7.04 6.27
C VAL A 4 3.46 -8.46 5.72
N SER A 5 2.28 -9.07 5.77
CA SER A 5 2.06 -10.42 5.26
C SER A 5 2.35 -10.51 3.76
N GLN A 6 2.86 -11.66 3.31
CA GLN A 6 3.25 -11.87 1.92
C GLN A 6 2.07 -11.67 0.95
N ASP A 7 0.86 -12.07 1.33
CA ASP A 7 -0.37 -11.90 0.52
C ASP A 7 -0.67 -10.42 0.21
N ILE A 8 -0.45 -9.55 1.18
CA ILE A 8 -0.61 -8.10 1.05
C ILE A 8 0.43 -7.56 0.04
N VAL A 9 1.66 -8.07 0.10
CA VAL A 9 2.75 -7.68 -0.82
C VAL A 9 2.43 -8.11 -2.25
N GLU A 10 1.91 -9.32 -2.44
CA GLU A 10 1.50 -9.80 -3.76
C GLU A 10 0.32 -9.01 -4.32
N ALA A 11 -0.70 -8.72 -3.51
CA ALA A 11 -1.81 -7.86 -3.91
C ALA A 11 -1.32 -6.46 -4.34
N MET A 12 -0.39 -5.87 -3.56
CA MET A 12 0.22 -4.59 -3.92
C MET A 12 0.98 -4.67 -5.23
N ARG A 13 1.74 -5.75 -5.44
CA ARG A 13 2.54 -5.98 -6.65
C ARG A 13 1.65 -6.16 -7.88
N ALA A 14 0.55 -6.90 -7.75
CA ALA A 14 -0.43 -7.09 -8.82
C ALA A 14 -1.14 -5.78 -9.20
N GLY A 15 -1.39 -4.91 -8.22
CA GLY A 15 -1.98 -3.58 -8.45
C GLY A 15 -1.02 -2.52 -9.00
N LEU A 16 0.29 -2.80 -9.06
CA LEU A 16 1.30 -1.88 -9.56
C LEU A 16 1.66 -2.20 -11.01
N ALA A 17 1.29 -1.31 -11.93
CA ALA A 17 1.76 -1.36 -13.32
C ALA A 17 3.28 -1.10 -13.47
N GLY A 18 3.95 -0.66 -12.39
CA GLY A 18 5.39 -0.49 -12.32
C GLY A 18 5.88 -0.23 -10.89
N GLN A 19 7.05 -0.78 -10.54
CA GLN A 19 7.65 -0.64 -9.20
C GLN A 19 8.47 0.66 -9.06
N THR A 20 7.98 1.77 -9.60
CA THR A 20 8.68 3.06 -9.52
C THR A 20 8.13 3.88 -8.35
N THR A 21 8.98 4.75 -7.78
CA THR A 21 8.56 5.67 -6.69
C THR A 21 7.35 6.51 -7.11
N ALA A 22 7.29 6.89 -8.39
CA ALA A 22 6.19 7.66 -8.97
C ALA A 22 4.84 6.91 -8.97
N ALA A 23 4.83 5.58 -8.96
CA ALA A 23 3.62 4.77 -8.82
C ALA A 23 3.33 4.45 -7.35
N LEU A 24 4.36 4.12 -6.56
CA LEU A 24 4.22 3.72 -5.16
C LEU A 24 3.67 4.84 -4.26
N MET A 25 4.13 6.07 -4.46
CA MET A 25 3.77 7.20 -3.62
C MET A 25 2.28 7.62 -3.77
N PRO A 26 1.72 7.78 -4.99
CA PRO A 26 0.29 8.05 -5.14
C PRO A 26 -0.61 6.85 -4.80
N CYS A 27 -0.20 5.62 -5.12
CA CYS A 27 -1.02 4.43 -4.83
C CYS A 27 -1.07 4.12 -3.33
N TYR A 28 0.07 4.17 -2.64
CA TYR A 28 0.23 3.63 -1.30
C TYR A 28 0.82 4.61 -0.27
N GLY A 29 1.31 5.77 -0.69
CA GLY A 29 1.93 6.75 0.21
C GLY A 29 3.27 6.28 0.77
N ILE A 30 3.97 5.39 0.07
CA ILE A 30 5.27 4.85 0.49
C ILE A 30 6.35 5.14 -0.54
N SER A 31 7.59 5.33 -0.07
CA SER A 31 8.76 5.45 -0.93
C SER A 31 9.26 4.07 -1.38
N TYR A 32 10.03 4.05 -2.47
CA TYR A 32 10.64 2.82 -3.01
C TYR A 32 11.50 2.06 -1.97
N ASN A 33 12.23 2.76 -1.10
CA ASN A 33 12.99 2.13 -0.01
C ASN A 33 12.11 1.34 0.97
N THR A 34 10.89 1.84 1.24
CA THR A 34 9.93 1.14 2.09
C THR A 34 9.35 -0.06 1.36
N TRP A 35 9.03 0.08 0.06
CA TRP A 35 8.60 -1.03 -0.77
C TRP A 35 9.62 -2.16 -0.85
N ARG A 36 10.91 -1.85 -1.04
CA ARG A 36 12.01 -2.83 -1.01
C ARG A 36 12.06 -3.59 0.31
N LYS A 37 11.89 -2.90 1.45
CA LYS A 37 11.85 -3.53 2.78
C LYS A 37 10.66 -4.47 2.92
N VAL A 38 9.48 -4.04 2.48
CA VAL A 38 8.27 -4.87 2.51
C VAL A 38 8.45 -6.12 1.64
N GLN A 39 8.99 -5.95 0.43
CA GLN A 39 9.27 -7.05 -0.50
C GLN A 39 10.32 -8.03 0.05
N SER A 40 11.30 -7.57 0.82
CA SER A 40 12.31 -8.42 1.47
C SER A 40 11.85 -9.00 2.81
N GLY A 41 10.57 -8.86 3.19
CA GLY A 41 10.04 -9.34 4.48
C GLY A 41 10.56 -8.57 5.70
N SER A 42 11.18 -7.40 5.49
CA SER A 42 11.72 -6.58 6.56
C SER A 42 10.64 -5.75 7.25
N ALA A 43 10.75 -5.61 8.56
CA ALA A 43 9.78 -4.87 9.35
C ALA A 43 9.81 -3.36 9.01
N ILE A 44 8.63 -2.79 8.77
CA ILE A 44 8.44 -1.36 8.55
C ILE A 44 7.81 -0.68 9.77
N ARG A 45 7.63 0.64 9.73
CA ARG A 45 6.92 1.35 10.79
C ARG A 45 5.49 0.82 10.90
N ARG A 46 5.02 0.59 12.14
CA ARG A 46 3.68 0.04 12.40
C ARG A 46 2.59 0.89 11.74
N SER A 47 2.67 2.22 11.87
CA SER A 47 1.73 3.15 11.23
C SER A 47 1.68 3.06 9.70
N VAL A 48 2.79 2.67 9.06
CA VAL A 48 2.84 2.48 7.60
C VAL A 48 2.19 1.14 7.23
N ALA A 49 2.51 0.07 7.97
CA ALA A 49 1.88 -1.23 7.76
C ALA A 49 0.36 -1.17 7.95
N GLU A 50 -0.12 -0.56 9.03
CA GLU A 50 -1.56 -0.39 9.29
C GLU A 50 -2.26 0.37 8.18
N ARG A 51 -1.64 1.43 7.64
CA ARG A 51 -2.21 2.18 6.51
C ARG A 51 -2.30 1.35 5.24
N LEU A 52 -1.29 0.51 4.96
CA LEU A 52 -1.31 -0.40 3.80
C LEU A 52 -2.41 -1.45 3.96
N GLU A 53 -2.48 -2.07 5.13
CA GLU A 53 -3.53 -3.04 5.48
C GLU A 53 -4.92 -2.43 5.35
N GLN A 54 -5.16 -1.26 5.94
CA GLN A 54 -6.42 -0.53 5.81
C GLN A 54 -6.76 -0.19 4.36
N ARG A 55 -5.77 0.16 3.54
CA ARG A 55 -6.02 0.51 2.13
C ARG A 55 -6.36 -0.70 1.29
N LEU A 56 -5.73 -1.85 1.53
CA LEU A 56 -5.96 -3.06 0.74
C LEU A 56 -7.18 -3.84 1.23
N LEU A 57 -7.37 -3.93 2.55
CA LEU A 57 -8.57 -4.52 3.14
C LEU A 57 -9.79 -3.60 2.95
N GLY A 58 -9.59 -2.28 3.02
CA GLY A 58 -10.63 -1.28 2.81
C GLY A 58 -10.95 -0.99 1.34
N ALA A 59 -10.05 -1.24 0.39
CA ALA A 59 -10.34 -1.13 -1.05
C ALA A 59 -11.30 -2.22 -1.55
N ASN A 60 -11.59 -3.24 -0.73
CA ASN A 60 -12.70 -4.16 -0.99
C ASN A 60 -14.08 -3.56 -0.62
N ALA A 61 -14.11 -2.32 -0.11
CA ALA A 61 -15.33 -1.52 -0.04
C ALA A 61 -15.36 -0.53 -1.23
N PRO A 62 -16.31 -0.65 -2.17
CA PRO A 62 -16.42 0.27 -3.29
C PRO A 62 -17.04 1.58 -2.82
N SER A 63 -16.25 2.50 -2.27
CA SER A 63 -16.77 3.85 -1.96
C SER A 63 -15.66 4.89 -1.87
N ARG A 64 -15.34 5.48 -3.01
CA ARG A 64 -15.00 6.91 -3.01
C ARG A 64 -15.61 7.58 -4.23
N GLU A 65 -16.92 7.46 -4.31
CA GLU A 65 -17.75 8.49 -4.93
C GLU A 65 -17.43 9.79 -4.19
N ARG A 66 -16.86 10.75 -4.91
CA ARG A 66 -16.80 12.12 -4.42
C ARG A 66 -18.25 12.61 -4.34
N PRO A 67 -18.75 13.10 -3.19
CA PRO A 67 -19.90 13.96 -3.25
C PRO A 67 -19.41 15.25 -3.92
N THR A 68 -19.76 15.41 -5.19
CA THR A 68 -19.87 16.72 -5.82
C THR A 68 -20.95 17.47 -5.07
N HIS A 69 -20.53 18.30 -4.13
CA HIS A 69 -21.28 19.38 -3.48
C HIS A 69 -20.22 20.49 -3.34
N PHE A 70 -20.35 21.69 -3.88
CA PHE A 70 -21.47 22.49 -4.38
C PHE A 70 -20.92 23.43 -5.47
#